data_AF-A0A937MWB4-F1
#
_entry.id   AF-A0A937MWB4-F1
#
_cell.length_a   1.000
_cell.length_b   1.000
_cell.length_c   1.000
_cell.angle_alpha   90.00
_cell.angle_beta   90.00
_cell.angle_gamma   90.00
#
_symmetry.space_group_name_H-M   'P 1'
#
loop_
_entity.id
_entity.type
_entity.pdbx_description
1 polymer ?
#
loop_
_entity_poly.entity_id
_entity_poly.type
_entity_poly.pdbx_seq_one_letter_code
_entity_poly.pdbx_strand_id
1 'polypeptide(L)'
;MKCKFAAILLTMALFVAPAWAGDCTSEIDLTVMLYEHSQNLSDQDRAQIEQLLTQASQECAAGNDQASKDLAVQAQAIIKGQ
;
A
#
# COMPACT_ATOMS: atom_id res chain seq x y z
N MET A 1 36.58 37.70 7.78
CA MET A 1 35.92 37.55 6.47
C MET A 1 36.71 36.60 5.59
N LYS A 2 36.14 35.44 5.25
CA LYS A 2 36.27 34.73 3.96
C LYS A 2 35.53 33.40 4.07
N CYS A 3 34.26 33.44 3.69
CA CYS A 3 33.42 32.27 3.47
C CYS A 3 33.99 31.43 2.32
N LYS A 4 34.04 30.11 2.51
CA LYS A 4 34.06 29.05 1.50
C LYS A 4 33.39 27.84 2.20
N PHE A 5 32.07 27.63 2.14
CA PHE A 5 31.26 27.15 1.02
C PHE A 5 31.98 26.14 0.12
N ALA A 6 31.89 24.86 0.50
CA ALA A 6 31.93 23.63 -0.31
C ALA A 6 32.21 22.46 0.69
N ALA A 7 31.51 21.34 0.74
CA ALA A 7 30.62 20.68 -0.20
C ALA A 7 29.57 19.92 0.65
N ILE A 8 28.27 20.17 0.44
CA ILE A 8 27.41 19.29 -0.38
C ILE A 8 27.36 17.90 0.28
N LEU A 9 26.47 17.78 1.26
CA LEU A 9 25.20 17.07 1.10
C LEU A 9 25.40 15.57 0.95
N LEU A 10 25.40 14.93 2.12
CA LEU A 10 24.47 13.84 2.42
C LEU A 10 24.10 13.01 1.20
N THR A 11 24.97 12.05 0.85
CA THR A 11 24.66 10.95 -0.05
C THR A 11 23.62 10.04 0.59
N MET A 12 22.38 10.53 0.77
CA MET A 12 21.18 9.70 0.88
C MET A 12 20.64 9.44 -0.54
N ALA A 13 21.51 8.90 -1.40
CA ALA A 13 21.16 8.40 -2.72
C ALA A 13 21.16 6.86 -2.73
N LEU A 14 20.64 6.28 -1.65
CA LEU A 14 20.22 4.88 -1.60
C LEU A 14 18.74 4.82 -1.22
N PHE A 15 17.92 5.67 -1.85
CA PHE A 15 16.65 5.14 -2.33
C PHE A 15 17.00 4.29 -3.56
N VAL A 16 17.44 3.06 -3.29
CA VAL A 16 17.03 1.96 -4.14
C VAL A 16 15.51 2.01 -4.13
N ALA A 17 14.92 2.74 -5.07
CA ALA A 17 13.56 2.43 -5.47
C ALA A 17 13.62 0.95 -5.83
N PRO A 18 12.99 0.06 -5.05
CA PRO A 18 12.98 -1.33 -5.43
C PRO A 18 12.37 -1.39 -6.83
N ALA A 19 12.95 -2.20 -7.69
CA ALA A 19 12.49 -2.43 -9.06
C ALA A 19 11.14 -3.19 -9.08
N TRP A 20 10.21 -2.80 -8.22
CA TRP A 20 8.96 -3.48 -7.86
C TRP A 20 7.77 -2.55 -8.11
N ALA A 21 7.84 -1.72 -9.14
CA ALA A 21 6.71 -0.90 -9.62
C ALA A 21 5.57 -1.76 -10.25
N GLY A 22 5.34 -2.98 -9.75
CA GLY A 22 4.59 -4.01 -10.45
C GLY A 22 3.45 -4.67 -9.69
N ASP A 23 3.33 -4.56 -8.36
CA ASP A 23 2.42 -5.46 -7.63
C ASP A 23 1.60 -4.81 -6.50
N CYS A 24 1.53 -3.49 -6.34
CA CYS A 24 0.57 -2.94 -5.36
C CYS A 24 -0.88 -3.12 -5.83
N THR A 25 -1.13 -2.97 -7.13
CA THR A 25 -2.44 -3.21 -7.76
C THR A 25 -2.84 -4.67 -7.78
N SER A 26 -1.88 -5.60 -7.99
CA SER A 26 -2.13 -7.05 -7.97
C SER A 26 -2.77 -7.49 -6.64
N GLU A 27 -2.25 -7.02 -5.52
CA GLU A 27 -2.75 -7.36 -4.18
C GLU A 27 -4.12 -6.71 -3.89
N ILE A 28 -4.34 -5.48 -4.38
CA ILE A 28 -5.64 -4.81 -4.28
C ILE A 28 -6.69 -5.60 -5.08
N ASP A 29 -6.40 -5.95 -6.34
CA ASP A 29 -7.31 -6.71 -7.21
C ASP A 29 -7.62 -8.09 -6.66
N LEU A 30 -6.61 -8.82 -6.14
CA LEU A 30 -6.83 -10.09 -5.45
C LEU A 30 -7.79 -9.95 -4.28
N THR A 31 -7.68 -8.86 -3.52
CA THR A 31 -8.54 -8.59 -2.37
C THR A 31 -9.96 -8.24 -2.80
N VAL A 32 -10.11 -7.46 -3.86
CA VAL A 32 -11.41 -7.15 -4.48
C VAL A 32 -12.08 -8.44 -4.97
N MET A 33 -11.36 -9.31 -5.67
CA MET A 33 -11.91 -10.61 -6.09
C MET A 33 -12.34 -11.47 -4.89
N LEU A 34 -11.54 -11.50 -3.82
CA LEU A 34 -11.86 -12.24 -2.61
C LEU A 34 -13.12 -11.67 -1.92
N TYR A 35 -13.25 -10.35 -1.93
CA TYR A 35 -14.39 -9.61 -1.40
C TYR A 35 -15.67 -9.91 -2.19
N GLU A 36 -15.61 -9.87 -3.53
CA GLU A 36 -16.74 -10.18 -4.41
C GLU A 36 -17.20 -11.63 -4.29
N HIS A 37 -16.28 -12.56 -4.00
CA HIS A 37 -16.62 -13.97 -3.79
C HIS A 37 -17.13 -14.28 -2.37
N SER A 38 -17.05 -13.32 -1.45
CA SER A 38 -17.48 -13.50 -0.07
C SER A 38 -19.00 -13.30 0.08
N GLN A 39 -19.69 -14.37 0.46
CA GLN A 39 -21.15 -14.37 0.58
C GLN A 39 -21.67 -13.97 1.97
N ASN A 40 -20.81 -13.79 2.97
CA ASN A 40 -21.20 -13.61 4.37
C ASN A 40 -20.53 -12.43 5.11
N LEU A 41 -20.09 -11.40 4.38
CA LEU A 41 -19.58 -10.19 5.05
C LEU A 41 -20.71 -9.36 5.66
N SER A 42 -20.55 -9.03 6.94
CA SER A 42 -21.41 -8.06 7.61
C SER A 42 -21.20 -6.66 7.02
N ASP A 43 -22.19 -5.79 7.12
CA ASP A 43 -22.08 -4.41 6.62
C ASP A 43 -20.89 -3.65 7.23
N GLN A 44 -20.53 -3.97 8.48
CA GLN A 44 -19.38 -3.41 9.16
C GLN A 44 -18.06 -3.87 8.53
N ASP A 45 -17.94 -5.17 8.22
CA ASP A 45 -16.74 -5.72 7.58
C ASP A 45 -16.59 -5.20 6.15
N ARG A 46 -17.70 -5.06 5.41
CA ARG A 46 -17.71 -4.47 4.07
C ARG A 46 -17.16 -3.05 4.10
N ALA A 47 -17.68 -2.20 4.99
CA ALA A 47 -17.22 -0.83 5.13
C ALA A 47 -15.73 -0.77 5.51
N GLN A 48 -15.27 -1.67 6.38
CA GLN A 48 -13.86 -1.72 6.78
C GLN A 48 -12.94 -2.15 5.64
N ILE A 49 -13.35 -3.16 4.86
CA ILE A 49 -12.61 -3.62 3.66
C ILE A 49 -12.52 -2.51 2.62
N GLU A 50 -13.61 -1.81 2.33
CA GLU A 50 -13.63 -0.69 1.38
C GLU A 50 -12.71 0.46 1.82
N GLN A 51 -12.68 0.79 3.11
CA GLN A 51 -11.75 1.79 3.65
C GLN A 51 -10.29 1.37 3.50
N LEU A 52 -9.97 0.10 3.78
CA LEU A 52 -8.62 -0.43 3.65
C LEU A 52 -8.16 -0.47 2.19
N LEU A 53 -9.04 -0.88 1.26
CA LEU A 53 -8.74 -0.87 -0.18
C LEU A 53 -8.55 0.55 -0.71
N THR A 54 -9.36 1.50 -0.23
CA THR A 54 -9.20 2.91 -0.57
C THR A 54 -7.84 3.44 -0.11
N GLN A 55 -7.45 3.19 1.15
CA GLN A 55 -6.13 3.58 1.65
C GLN A 55 -5.00 2.87 0.89
N ALA A 56 -5.16 1.57 0.58
CA ALA A 56 -4.19 0.81 -0.19
C ALA A 56 -3.96 1.46 -1.57
N SER A 57 -5.04 1.80 -2.27
CA SER A 57 -4.94 2.48 -3.58
C SER A 57 -4.26 3.86 -3.49
N GLN A 58 -4.47 4.59 -2.41
CA GLN A 58 -3.82 5.89 -2.19
C GLN A 58 -2.32 5.74 -1.92
N GLU A 59 -1.93 4.76 -1.10
CA GLU A 59 -0.54 4.44 -0.83
C GLU A 59 0.17 3.92 -2.10
N CYS A 60 -0.50 3.06 -2.87
CA CYS A 60 -0.02 2.59 -4.18
C CYS A 60 0.17 3.76 -5.17
N ALA A 61 -0.80 4.69 -5.24
CA ALA A 61 -0.67 5.90 -6.05
C ALA A 61 0.43 6.85 -5.56
N ALA A 62 0.74 6.83 -4.26
CA ALA A 62 1.85 7.57 -3.66
C ALA A 62 3.21 6.87 -3.84
N GLY A 63 3.26 5.69 -4.47
CA GLY A 63 4.47 4.88 -4.65
C GLY A 63 4.91 4.14 -3.37
N ASN A 64 4.01 4.04 -2.39
CA ASN A 64 4.21 3.30 -1.15
C ASN A 64 3.61 1.90 -1.27
N ASP A 65 4.24 1.08 -2.12
CA ASP A 65 3.75 -0.26 -2.46
C ASP A 65 3.66 -1.17 -1.24
N GLN A 66 4.58 -1.03 -0.29
CA GLN A 66 4.61 -1.84 0.93
C GLN A 66 3.39 -1.55 1.81
N ALA A 67 3.11 -0.27 2.07
CA ALA A 67 1.93 0.09 2.86
C ALA A 67 0.63 -0.31 2.14
N SER A 68 0.58 -0.17 0.82
CA SER A 68 -0.55 -0.65 0.02
C SER A 68 -0.79 -2.14 0.22
N LYS A 69 0.27 -2.97 0.12
CA LYS A 69 0.18 -4.42 0.31
C LYS A 69 -0.25 -4.77 1.73
N ASP A 70 0.31 -4.12 2.73
CA ASP A 70 -0.05 -4.35 4.14
C ASP A 70 -1.53 -4.03 4.41
N LEU A 71 -2.06 -2.97 3.78
CA LEU A 71 -3.49 -2.61 3.87
C LEU A 71 -4.38 -3.62 3.12
N ALA A 72 -3.98 -4.07 1.93
CA ALA A 72 -4.69 -5.10 1.18
C ALA A 72 -4.72 -6.44 1.94
N VAL A 73 -3.61 -6.84 2.56
CA VAL A 73 -3.52 -8.05 3.40
C VAL A 73 -4.41 -7.94 4.64
N GLN A 74 -4.49 -6.77 5.28
CA GLN A 74 -5.43 -6.54 6.38
C GLN A 74 -6.89 -6.71 5.93
N ALA A 75 -7.25 -6.19 4.76
CA ALA A 75 -8.58 -6.40 4.19
C ALA A 75 -8.85 -7.89 3.90
N GLN A 76 -7.88 -8.63 3.35
CA GLN A 76 -8.00 -10.08 3.18
C GLN A 76 -8.16 -10.85 4.49
N ALA A 77 -7.53 -10.39 5.58
CA ALA A 77 -7.67 -11.02 6.89
C ALA A 77 -9.10 -10.92 7.43
N ILE A 78 -9.79 -9.80 7.16
CA ILE A 78 -11.21 -9.63 7.49
C ILE A 78 -12.05 -10.62 6.67
N ILE A 79 -11.79 -10.73 5.37
CA ILE A 79 -12.53 -11.64 4.48
C ILE A 79 -12.33 -13.11 4.85
N LYS A 80 -11.10 -13.51 5.20
CA LYS A 80 -10.75 -14.90 5.58
C LYS A 80 -11.04 -15.23 7.05
N GLY A 81 -11.31 -14.22 7.87
CA GLY A 81 -11.66 -14.37 9.29
C GLY A 81 -13.15 -14.64 9.55
N GLN A 82 -13.96 -14.61 8.48
CA GLN A 82 -15.36 -15.04 8.41
C GLN A 82 -15.44 -16.53 8.08
#